data_AF-A0A954K9J7-F1
#
_entry.id   AF-A0A954K9J7-F1
#
_cell.length_a   1.000
_cell.length_b   1.000
_cell.length_c   1.000
_cell.angle_alpha   90.00
_cell.angle_beta   90.00
_cell.angle_gamma   90.00
#
_symmetry.space_group_name_H-M   'P 1'
#
loop_
_entity.id
_entity.type
_entity.pdbx_description
1 polymer ?
#
loop_
_entity_poly.entity_id
_entity_poly.type
_entity_poly.pdbx_seq_one_letter_code
_entity_poly.pdbx_strand_id
1 'polypeptide(L)'
;LDRDSLHAGVPYGRNFDKNRLIQSLMVNEAGDGLAIGSKGKTAAELMVFARYVMFSEVYWHHAVRSASTMFARAFYHLYPHLDLSTYFQLTEAESVSVLRAQARGTECERLVEGVFSTKRLLYKRVAEFSFYESSEVYELIAHRPVSSLVRWSEGLAKRLSQKFHQPVASTDILIDAPPTHREVEFNVEIYSSREAKYQPLHVVSPVVDTLARKQFDDFVKRVRVFAHPDIARLCIEMDDFQSMLIESVTE
;
A
#
# COMPACT_ATOMS: atom_id res chain seq x y z
N LEU A 1 -1.74 8.01 12.45
CA LEU A 1 -0.65 7.56 13.36
C LEU A 1 -1.19 7.15 14.72
N ASP A 2 -1.51 8.07 15.64
CA ASP A 2 -1.83 7.71 17.04
C ASP A 2 -3.06 6.81 17.20
N ARG A 3 -4.16 7.20 16.55
CA ARG A 3 -5.42 6.44 16.52
C ARG A 3 -5.19 5.02 15.99
N ASP A 4 -4.50 4.91 14.86
CA ASP A 4 -4.25 3.62 14.22
C ASP A 4 -3.33 2.76 15.09
N SER A 5 -2.29 3.35 15.68
CA SER A 5 -1.39 2.69 16.63
C SER A 5 -2.19 2.13 17.82
N LEU A 6 -3.13 2.92 18.36
CA LEU A 6 -4.01 2.49 19.45
C LEU A 6 -4.86 1.28 19.07
N HIS A 7 -5.59 1.37 17.97
CA HIS A 7 -6.55 0.34 17.60
C HIS A 7 -5.90 -0.90 16.99
N ALA A 8 -4.71 -0.77 16.39
CA ALA A 8 -3.89 -1.89 15.95
C ALA A 8 -3.10 -2.55 17.10
N GLY A 9 -3.07 -1.93 18.30
CA GLY A 9 -2.34 -2.49 19.45
C GLY A 9 -0.81 -2.42 19.32
N VAL A 10 -0.28 -1.52 18.47
CA VAL A 10 1.16 -1.33 18.29
C VAL A 10 1.60 -0.01 18.94
N PRO A 11 2.83 0.11 19.47
CA PRO A 11 3.27 1.33 20.16
C PRO A 11 3.80 2.42 19.21
N TYR A 12 4.10 2.07 17.95
CA TYR A 12 4.98 2.85 17.08
C TYR A 12 4.47 4.26 16.74
N GLY A 13 3.18 4.39 16.43
CA GLY A 13 2.56 5.65 16.03
C GLY A 13 2.30 6.63 17.19
N ARG A 14 2.71 6.29 18.41
CA ARG A 14 2.55 7.14 19.60
C ARG A 14 3.86 7.71 20.13
N ASN A 15 4.99 7.23 19.63
CA ASN A 15 6.32 7.52 20.18
C ASN A 15 6.91 8.85 19.68
N PHE A 16 6.12 9.92 19.72
CA PHE A 16 6.58 11.29 19.43
C PHE A 16 5.75 12.32 20.20
N ASP A 17 6.37 13.46 20.53
CA ASP A 17 5.72 14.52 21.29
C ASP A 17 4.84 15.40 20.38
N LYS A 18 3.57 14.99 20.24
CA LYS A 18 2.55 15.71 19.45
C LYS A 18 2.32 17.13 19.96
N ASN A 19 2.31 17.32 21.28
CA ASN A 19 2.04 18.62 21.88
C ASN A 19 3.16 19.60 21.55
N ARG A 20 4.42 19.14 21.68
CA ARG A 20 5.59 19.94 21.31
C ARG A 20 5.62 20.26 19.82
N LEU A 21 5.24 19.30 18.96
CA LEU A 21 5.15 19.51 17.53
C LEU A 21 4.13 20.62 17.20
N ILE A 22 2.90 20.49 17.72
CA ILE A 22 1.81 21.46 17.49
C ILE A 22 2.20 22.84 18.02
N GLN A 23 2.74 22.93 19.24
CA GLN A 23 3.18 24.20 19.84
C GLN A 23 4.35 24.85 19.11
N SER A 24 5.06 24.11 18.25
CA SER A 24 6.18 24.63 17.47
C SER A 24 5.79 24.98 16.03
N LEU A 25 4.53 24.78 15.63
CA LEU A 25 4.05 25.18 14.32
C LEU A 25 4.06 26.71 14.19
N MET A 26 4.50 27.19 13.03
CA MET A 26 4.52 28.60 12.66
C MET A 26 4.28 28.74 11.15
N VAL A 27 4.10 29.98 10.68
CA VAL A 27 4.00 30.26 9.24
C VAL A 27 5.36 30.09 8.59
N ASN A 28 5.40 29.55 7.36
CA ASN A 28 6.61 29.45 6.55
C ASN A 28 7.07 30.82 6.01
N GLU A 29 8.21 30.86 5.30
CA GLU A 29 8.76 32.11 4.75
C GLU A 29 7.83 32.78 3.73
N ALA A 30 7.19 31.99 2.87
CA ALA A 30 6.28 32.47 1.82
C ALA A 30 4.92 32.97 2.36
N GLY A 31 4.56 32.66 3.60
CA GLY A 31 3.29 33.08 4.19
C GLY A 31 2.08 32.23 3.80
N ASP A 32 2.28 31.16 3.02
CA ASP A 32 1.24 30.32 2.42
C ASP A 32 1.18 28.90 2.99
N GLY A 33 2.03 28.60 3.98
CA GLY A 33 2.18 27.26 4.54
C GLY A 33 2.70 27.24 5.98
N LEU A 34 2.99 26.03 6.47
CA LEU A 34 3.47 25.78 7.82
C LEU A 34 4.96 25.42 7.83
N ALA A 35 5.68 26.00 8.78
CA ALA A 35 7.01 25.60 9.19
C ALA A 35 7.00 25.19 10.68
N ILE A 36 8.12 24.66 11.16
CA ILE A 36 8.30 24.27 12.55
C ILE A 36 9.47 25.07 13.13
N GLY A 37 9.25 25.76 14.25
CA GLY A 37 10.35 26.40 14.97
C GLY A 37 11.38 25.37 15.46
N SER A 38 12.65 25.77 15.56
CA SER A 38 13.77 24.91 16.01
C SER A 38 13.49 24.03 17.23
N LYS A 39 12.66 24.49 18.17
CA LYS A 39 12.21 23.77 19.37
C LYS A 39 11.37 22.51 19.09
N GLY A 40 10.74 22.42 17.92
CA GLY A 40 9.92 21.30 17.47
C GLY A 40 10.66 20.30 16.59
N LYS A 41 11.92 20.56 16.22
CA LYS A 41 12.71 19.72 15.31
C LYS A 41 12.72 18.25 15.73
N THR A 42 13.08 17.96 16.98
CA THR A 42 13.15 16.56 17.47
C THR A 42 11.78 15.87 17.47
N ALA A 43 10.71 16.60 17.79
CA ALA A 43 9.36 16.06 17.71
C ALA A 43 8.98 15.72 16.26
N ALA A 44 9.41 16.54 15.29
CA ALA A 44 9.23 16.29 13.86
C ALA A 44 10.04 15.06 13.40
N GLU A 45 11.31 14.94 13.80
CA GLU A 45 12.15 13.77 13.49
C GLU A 45 11.53 12.45 13.99
N LEU A 46 11.06 12.44 15.24
CA LEU A 46 10.40 11.27 15.83
C LEU A 46 9.07 10.96 15.14
N MET A 47 8.31 11.98 14.70
CA MET A 47 7.09 11.77 13.92
C MET A 47 7.40 11.12 12.57
N VAL A 48 8.45 11.55 11.88
CA VAL A 48 8.90 10.93 10.60
C VAL A 48 9.19 9.45 10.82
N PHE A 49 9.95 9.13 11.87
CA PHE A 49 10.26 7.75 12.23
C PHE A 49 9.01 6.94 12.62
N ALA A 50 8.11 7.51 13.43
CA ALA A 50 6.85 6.87 13.79
C ALA A 50 5.98 6.56 12.56
N ARG A 51 5.91 7.49 11.58
CA ARG A 51 5.22 7.24 10.30
C ARG A 51 5.90 6.10 9.53
N TYR A 52 7.22 6.09 9.44
CA TYR A 52 7.97 5.01 8.79
C TYR A 52 7.61 3.63 9.33
N VAL A 53 7.69 3.46 10.65
CA VAL A 53 7.38 2.17 11.27
C VAL A 53 5.89 1.81 11.09
N MET A 54 4.97 2.77 11.20
CA MET A 54 3.54 2.51 10.94
C MET A 54 3.27 2.05 9.50
N PHE A 55 3.97 2.61 8.52
CA PHE A 55 3.85 2.15 7.13
C PHE A 55 4.39 0.73 6.95
N SER A 56 5.52 0.41 7.55
CA SER A 56 6.14 -0.92 7.42
C SER A 56 5.32 -1.99 8.14
N GLU A 57 4.90 -1.72 9.37
CA GLU A 57 4.33 -2.72 10.27
C GLU A 57 2.81 -2.86 10.15
N VAL A 58 2.10 -1.79 9.77
CA VAL A 58 0.64 -1.76 9.76
C VAL A 58 0.11 -1.63 8.35
N TYR A 59 0.39 -0.51 7.68
CA TYR A 59 -0.27 -0.17 6.42
C TYR A 59 0.20 -1.04 5.24
N TRP A 60 1.48 -1.43 5.23
CA TRP A 60 2.07 -2.30 4.21
C TRP A 60 2.27 -3.75 4.66
N HIS A 61 1.62 -4.16 5.75
CA HIS A 61 1.64 -5.54 6.23
C HIS A 61 1.01 -6.47 5.18
N HIS A 62 1.68 -7.59 4.86
CA HIS A 62 1.28 -8.49 3.77
C HIS A 62 -0.17 -9.01 3.87
N ALA A 63 -0.68 -9.28 5.07
CA ALA A 63 -2.08 -9.69 5.25
C ALA A 63 -3.08 -8.56 5.02
N VAL A 64 -2.73 -7.31 5.36
CA VAL A 64 -3.55 -6.13 5.05
C VAL A 64 -3.56 -5.92 3.55
N ARG A 65 -2.38 -5.94 2.92
CA ARG A 65 -2.24 -5.83 1.46
C ARG A 65 -3.01 -6.90 0.71
N SER A 66 -2.94 -8.17 1.13
CA SER A 66 -3.76 -9.25 0.54
C SER A 66 -5.25 -8.91 0.53
N ALA A 67 -5.82 -8.52 1.69
CA ALA A 67 -7.23 -8.13 1.78
C ALA A 67 -7.55 -6.87 0.93
N SER A 68 -6.69 -5.85 0.98
CA SER A 68 -6.85 -4.63 0.20
C SER A 68 -6.80 -4.88 -1.30
N THR A 69 -5.91 -5.75 -1.78
CA THR A 69 -5.79 -6.12 -3.20
C THR A 69 -6.98 -6.98 -3.64
N MET A 70 -7.44 -7.92 -2.81
CA MET A 70 -8.67 -8.67 -3.07
C MET A 70 -9.88 -7.74 -3.21
N PHE A 71 -10.04 -6.81 -2.27
CA PHE A 71 -11.10 -5.81 -2.32
C PHE A 71 -10.98 -4.90 -3.55
N ALA A 72 -9.80 -4.35 -3.81
CA ALA A 72 -9.57 -3.47 -4.96
C ALA A 72 -9.85 -4.18 -6.29
N ARG A 73 -9.44 -5.44 -6.43
CA ARG A 73 -9.72 -6.27 -7.61
C ARG A 73 -11.22 -6.51 -7.78
N ALA A 74 -11.92 -6.88 -6.71
CA ALA A 74 -13.36 -7.06 -6.75
C ALA A 74 -14.07 -5.76 -7.11
N PHE A 75 -13.73 -4.66 -6.42
CA PHE A 75 -14.32 -3.35 -6.68
C PHE A 75 -14.06 -2.90 -8.12
N TYR A 76 -12.86 -3.10 -8.68
CA TYR A 76 -12.54 -2.77 -10.07
C TYR A 76 -13.51 -3.39 -11.08
N HIS A 77 -13.94 -4.63 -10.86
CA HIS A 77 -14.87 -5.32 -11.76
C HIS A 77 -16.34 -4.99 -11.46
N LEU A 78 -16.67 -4.69 -10.21
CA LEU A 78 -18.06 -4.47 -9.79
C LEU A 78 -18.50 -3.01 -9.94
N TYR A 79 -17.60 -2.03 -9.75
CA TYR A 79 -17.95 -0.60 -9.76
C TYR A 79 -18.65 -0.10 -11.04
N PRO A 80 -18.38 -0.64 -12.25
CA PRO A 80 -19.10 -0.20 -13.46
C PRO A 80 -20.60 -0.50 -13.42
N HIS A 81 -21.04 -1.40 -12.54
CA HIS A 81 -22.44 -1.79 -12.35
C HIS A 81 -23.08 -1.09 -11.14
N LEU A 82 -22.35 -0.21 -10.46
CA LEU A 82 -22.82 0.54 -9.30
C LEU A 82 -23.16 1.98 -9.69
N ASP A 83 -24.26 2.50 -9.15
CA ASP A 83 -24.42 3.94 -9.05
C ASP A 83 -23.53 4.45 -7.91
N LEU A 84 -22.35 4.97 -8.28
CA LEU A 84 -21.37 5.46 -7.32
C LEU A 84 -21.88 6.64 -6.47
N SER A 85 -22.81 7.44 -6.99
CA SER A 85 -23.35 8.59 -6.27
C SER A 85 -24.18 8.16 -5.06
N THR A 86 -24.97 7.10 -5.22
CA THR A 86 -25.72 6.47 -4.14
C THR A 86 -24.82 5.59 -3.28
N TYR A 87 -23.92 4.82 -3.90
CA TYR A 87 -23.05 3.88 -3.19
C TYR A 87 -22.17 4.58 -2.14
N PHE A 88 -21.58 5.74 -2.44
CA PHE A 88 -20.74 6.47 -1.49
C PHE A 88 -21.50 7.14 -0.34
N GLN A 89 -22.83 7.08 -0.32
CA GLN A 89 -23.65 7.53 0.80
C GLN A 89 -24.01 6.40 1.78
N LEU A 90 -23.72 5.15 1.41
CA LEU A 90 -24.01 3.98 2.23
C LEU A 90 -23.07 3.89 3.43
N THR A 91 -23.56 3.29 4.50
CA THR A 91 -22.70 2.81 5.59
C THR A 91 -21.79 1.68 5.11
N GLU A 92 -20.76 1.34 5.89
CA GLU A 92 -19.88 0.22 5.57
C GLU A 92 -20.65 -1.11 5.43
N ALA A 93 -21.56 -1.40 6.35
CA ALA A 93 -22.35 -2.63 6.34
C ALA A 93 -23.24 -2.74 5.09
N GLU A 94 -23.89 -1.64 4.70
CA GLU A 94 -24.71 -1.57 3.48
C GLU A 94 -23.85 -1.70 2.22
N SER A 95 -22.71 -0.99 2.16
CA SER A 95 -21.75 -1.08 1.04
C SER A 95 -21.27 -2.51 0.84
N VAL A 96 -20.89 -3.19 1.93
CA VAL A 96 -20.49 -4.59 1.91
C VAL A 96 -21.64 -5.48 1.42
N SER A 97 -22.86 -5.25 1.89
CA SER A 97 -24.04 -6.00 1.44
C SER A 97 -24.27 -5.85 -0.07
N VAL A 98 -24.14 -4.62 -0.60
CA VAL A 98 -24.26 -4.35 -2.04
C VAL A 98 -23.18 -5.07 -2.82
N LEU A 99 -21.91 -5.00 -2.39
CA LEU A 99 -20.80 -5.69 -3.06
C LEU A 99 -21.00 -7.21 -3.07
N ARG A 100 -21.42 -7.80 -1.95
CA ARG A 100 -21.70 -9.24 -1.85
C ARG A 100 -22.84 -9.66 -2.78
N ALA A 101 -23.88 -8.84 -2.89
CA ALA A 101 -24.98 -9.10 -3.81
C ALA A 101 -24.54 -9.04 -5.28
N GLN A 102 -23.75 -8.03 -5.65
CA GLN A 102 -23.24 -7.85 -7.02
C GLN A 102 -22.19 -8.89 -7.41
N ALA A 103 -21.40 -9.37 -6.45
CA ALA A 103 -20.37 -10.37 -6.69
C ALA A 103 -20.94 -11.79 -6.88
N ARG A 104 -22.13 -12.08 -6.37
CA ARG A 104 -22.73 -13.42 -6.37
C ARG A 104 -22.86 -13.99 -7.79
N GLY A 105 -22.33 -15.19 -8.01
CA GLY A 105 -22.35 -15.87 -9.31
C GLY A 105 -21.31 -15.32 -10.30
N THR A 106 -20.46 -14.38 -9.89
CA THR A 106 -19.37 -13.84 -10.72
C THR A 106 -18.02 -14.38 -10.26
N GLU A 107 -16.97 -14.18 -11.06
CA GLU A 107 -15.58 -14.52 -10.66
C GLU A 107 -15.10 -13.74 -9.42
N CYS A 108 -15.76 -12.65 -9.05
CA CYS A 108 -15.41 -11.82 -7.88
C CYS A 108 -16.01 -12.34 -6.57
N GLU A 109 -16.93 -13.31 -6.59
CA GLU A 109 -17.59 -13.81 -5.38
C GLU A 109 -16.57 -14.27 -4.33
N ARG A 110 -15.55 -15.03 -4.75
CA ARG A 110 -14.49 -15.52 -3.85
C ARG A 110 -13.68 -14.38 -3.21
N LEU A 111 -13.42 -13.31 -3.96
CA LEU A 111 -12.68 -12.16 -3.45
C LEU A 111 -13.49 -11.44 -2.37
N VAL A 112 -14.77 -11.17 -2.64
CA VAL A 112 -15.64 -10.44 -1.71
C VAL A 112 -15.94 -11.28 -0.47
N GLU A 113 -16.32 -12.55 -0.63
CA GLU A 113 -16.60 -13.44 0.51
C GLU A 113 -15.33 -13.74 1.31
N GLY A 114 -14.15 -13.83 0.67
CA GLY A 114 -12.89 -14.04 1.38
C GLY A 114 -12.52 -12.89 2.33
N VAL A 115 -12.94 -11.66 2.02
CA VAL A 115 -12.70 -10.46 2.84
C VAL A 115 -13.83 -10.21 3.83
N PHE A 116 -15.10 -10.27 3.39
CA PHE A 116 -16.24 -9.74 4.15
C PHE A 116 -17.19 -10.79 4.72
N SER A 117 -17.00 -12.09 4.41
CA SER A 117 -17.80 -13.13 5.06
C SER A 117 -17.37 -13.36 6.51
N THR A 118 -18.11 -14.19 7.23
CA THR A 118 -17.76 -14.61 8.59
C THR A 118 -16.53 -15.52 8.65
N LYS A 119 -16.10 -16.08 7.51
CA LYS A 119 -14.92 -16.94 7.40
C LYS A 119 -13.88 -16.28 6.50
N ARG A 120 -12.91 -15.63 7.15
CA ARG A 120 -11.80 -14.97 6.46
C ARG A 120 -10.99 -15.99 5.64
N LEU A 121 -10.92 -15.76 4.32
CA LEU A 121 -10.11 -16.54 3.39
C LEU A 121 -9.24 -15.57 2.58
N LEU A 122 -8.10 -15.18 3.13
CA LEU A 122 -7.15 -14.32 2.42
C LEU A 122 -6.23 -15.11 1.50
N TYR A 123 -5.95 -14.51 0.35
CA TYR A 123 -4.99 -15.01 -0.61
C TYR A 123 -3.59 -14.99 -0.02
N LYS A 124 -2.81 -16.02 -0.35
CA LYS A 124 -1.47 -16.24 0.18
C LYS A 124 -0.44 -15.52 -0.67
N ARG A 125 0.53 -14.89 -0.03
CA ARG A 125 1.67 -14.27 -0.71
C ARG A 125 2.54 -15.39 -1.31
N VAL A 126 2.68 -15.40 -2.63
CA VAL A 126 3.49 -16.39 -3.38
C VAL A 126 4.80 -15.80 -3.89
N ALA A 127 4.85 -14.48 -4.07
CA ALA A 127 6.07 -13.76 -4.40
C ALA A 127 6.09 -12.36 -3.76
N GLU A 128 7.29 -11.84 -3.51
CA GLU A 128 7.54 -10.49 -3.02
C GLU A 128 8.83 -9.95 -3.64
N PHE A 129 8.77 -8.71 -4.14
CA PHE A 129 9.88 -8.05 -4.78
C PHE A 129 10.08 -6.67 -4.13
N SER A 130 11.31 -6.44 -3.70
CA SER A 130 11.76 -5.16 -3.17
C SER A 130 12.61 -4.40 -4.18
N PHE A 131 12.68 -3.08 -4.03
CA PHE A 131 13.58 -2.27 -4.84
C PHE A 131 15.05 -2.72 -4.72
N TYR A 132 15.47 -3.23 -3.55
CA TYR A 132 16.87 -3.59 -3.28
C TYR A 132 17.26 -5.02 -3.68
N GLU A 133 16.34 -5.98 -3.57
CA GLU A 133 16.62 -7.39 -3.89
C GLU A 133 16.22 -7.74 -5.32
N SER A 134 15.29 -6.98 -5.92
CA SER A 134 14.70 -7.30 -7.23
C SER A 134 14.27 -6.02 -7.96
N SER A 135 15.19 -5.08 -8.12
CA SER A 135 14.93 -3.76 -8.71
C SER A 135 14.25 -3.85 -10.07
N GLU A 136 14.68 -4.79 -10.93
CA GLU A 136 14.13 -4.99 -12.28
C GLU A 136 12.62 -5.27 -12.25
N VAL A 137 12.19 -6.27 -11.47
CA VAL A 137 10.77 -6.63 -11.34
C VAL A 137 9.99 -5.54 -10.64
N TYR A 138 10.59 -4.93 -9.60
CA TYR A 138 9.95 -3.85 -8.86
C TYR A 138 9.67 -2.65 -9.77
N GLU A 139 10.66 -2.13 -10.49
CA GLU A 139 10.52 -0.96 -11.37
C GLU A 139 9.54 -1.21 -12.54
N LEU A 140 9.46 -2.46 -13.00
CA LEU A 140 8.53 -2.84 -14.07
C LEU A 140 7.06 -2.70 -13.63
N ILE A 141 6.76 -3.09 -12.38
CA ILE A 141 5.38 -3.25 -11.87
C ILE A 141 4.96 -2.08 -10.96
N ALA A 142 5.88 -1.50 -10.19
CA ALA A 142 5.58 -0.41 -9.27
C ALA A 142 5.10 0.84 -10.00
N HIS A 143 4.25 1.62 -9.34
CA HIS A 143 3.69 2.87 -9.85
C HIS A 143 2.87 2.73 -11.13
N ARG A 144 2.34 1.53 -11.40
CA ARG A 144 1.45 1.24 -12.53
C ARG A 144 -0.01 1.42 -12.12
N PRO A 145 -0.89 1.82 -13.06
CA PRO A 145 -2.30 1.97 -12.74
C PRO A 145 -2.93 0.61 -12.42
N VAL A 146 -4.00 0.62 -11.62
CA VAL A 146 -4.72 -0.61 -11.22
C VAL A 146 -5.16 -1.43 -12.43
N SER A 147 -5.57 -0.79 -13.53
CA SER A 147 -5.96 -1.46 -14.77
C SER A 147 -4.84 -2.28 -15.42
N SER A 148 -3.58 -1.88 -15.25
CA SER A 148 -2.42 -2.67 -15.67
C SER A 148 -2.25 -3.90 -14.78
N LEU A 149 -2.29 -3.73 -13.45
CA LEU A 149 -2.16 -4.84 -12.50
C LEU A 149 -3.25 -5.90 -12.70
N VAL A 150 -4.48 -5.45 -12.97
CA VAL A 150 -5.64 -6.27 -13.36
C VAL A 150 -5.32 -7.11 -14.58
N ARG A 151 -4.92 -6.47 -15.68
CA ARG A 151 -4.61 -7.14 -16.95
C ARG A 151 -3.46 -8.15 -16.82
N TRP A 152 -2.41 -7.77 -16.10
CA TRP A 152 -1.26 -8.65 -15.87
C TRP A 152 -1.60 -9.83 -14.98
N SER A 153 -2.46 -9.65 -13.98
CA SER A 153 -2.98 -10.75 -13.17
C SER A 153 -3.79 -11.74 -14.03
N GLU A 154 -4.59 -11.24 -14.98
CA GLU A 154 -5.36 -12.07 -15.93
C GLU A 154 -4.46 -12.81 -16.92
N GLY A 155 -3.42 -12.15 -17.44
CA GLY A 155 -2.39 -12.76 -18.28
C GLY A 155 -1.66 -13.88 -17.55
N LEU A 156 -1.24 -13.61 -16.30
CA LEU A 156 -0.56 -14.58 -15.45
C LEU A 156 -1.47 -15.78 -15.12
N ALA A 157 -2.76 -15.55 -14.83
CA ALA A 157 -3.73 -16.62 -14.60
C ALA A 157 -3.86 -17.58 -15.80
N LYS A 158 -3.86 -17.03 -17.02
CA LYS A 158 -3.90 -17.84 -18.26
C LYS A 158 -2.65 -18.70 -18.42
N ARG A 159 -1.47 -18.13 -18.16
CA ARG A 159 -0.20 -18.87 -18.21
C ARG A 159 -0.14 -19.98 -17.15
N LEU A 160 -0.57 -19.67 -15.93
CA LEU A 160 -0.64 -20.65 -14.84
C LEU A 160 -1.64 -21.77 -15.14
N SER A 161 -2.77 -21.45 -15.79
CA SER A 161 -3.72 -22.48 -16.23
C SER A 161 -3.08 -23.48 -17.20
N GLN A 162 -2.27 -22.99 -18.14
CA GLN A 162 -1.53 -23.84 -19.07
C GLN A 162 -0.44 -24.65 -18.37
N LYS A 163 0.32 -24.01 -17.48
CA LYS A 163 1.43 -24.62 -16.74
C LYS A 163 0.97 -25.72 -15.78
N PHE A 164 -0.11 -25.50 -15.04
CA PHE A 164 -0.63 -26.44 -14.07
C PHE A 164 -1.56 -27.51 -14.66
N HIS A 165 -1.89 -27.39 -15.95
CA HIS A 165 -2.88 -28.26 -16.61
C HIS A 165 -4.23 -28.33 -15.88
N GLN A 166 -4.60 -27.25 -15.19
CA GLN A 166 -5.87 -27.11 -14.48
C GLN A 166 -6.38 -25.66 -14.62
N PRO A 167 -7.71 -25.43 -14.57
CA PRO A 167 -8.25 -24.07 -14.64
C PRO A 167 -7.78 -23.22 -13.46
N VAL A 168 -7.18 -22.06 -13.76
CA VAL A 168 -6.90 -20.98 -12.79
C VAL A 168 -7.75 -19.78 -13.17
N ALA A 169 -8.66 -19.37 -12.28
CA ALA A 169 -9.56 -18.26 -12.56
C ALA A 169 -8.81 -16.92 -12.67
N SER A 170 -9.39 -15.97 -13.39
CA SER A 170 -8.84 -14.63 -13.60
C SER A 170 -8.64 -13.83 -12.30
N THR A 171 -9.32 -14.27 -11.23
CA THR A 171 -9.29 -13.70 -9.88
C THR A 171 -8.57 -14.58 -8.87
N ASP A 172 -8.00 -15.73 -9.27
CA ASP A 172 -7.25 -16.62 -8.37
C ASP A 172 -5.80 -16.15 -8.14
N ILE A 173 -5.29 -15.21 -8.93
CA ILE A 173 -4.00 -14.56 -8.73
C ILE A 173 -4.12 -13.05 -8.85
N LEU A 174 -3.40 -12.33 -7.99
CA LEU A 174 -3.51 -10.89 -7.82
C LEU A 174 -2.12 -10.27 -7.68
N ILE A 175 -1.87 -9.20 -8.41
CA ILE A 175 -0.65 -8.39 -8.27
C ILE A 175 -0.96 -7.15 -7.41
N ASP A 176 -0.18 -6.96 -6.36
CA ASP A 176 -0.18 -5.77 -5.49
C ASP A 176 1.10 -4.97 -5.74
N ALA A 177 0.97 -3.66 -5.90
CA ALA A 177 2.10 -2.79 -6.20
C ALA A 177 1.94 -1.41 -5.57
N PRO A 178 3.05 -0.69 -5.32
CA PRO A 178 3.01 0.73 -4.98
C PRO A 178 2.17 1.52 -6.01
N PRO A 179 1.27 2.43 -5.59
CA PRO A 179 0.42 3.19 -6.49
C PRO A 179 1.21 4.24 -7.29
N THR A 180 0.59 4.80 -8.34
CA THR A 180 1.17 5.84 -9.21
C THR A 180 1.58 7.10 -8.44
N HIS A 181 0.77 7.50 -7.45
CA HIS A 181 1.09 8.62 -6.58
C HIS A 181 2.02 8.16 -5.47
N ARG A 182 3.20 8.77 -5.43
CA ARG A 182 4.12 8.63 -4.29
C ARG A 182 3.51 9.32 -3.08
N GLU A 183 3.75 8.73 -1.92
CA GLU A 183 3.49 9.49 -0.71
C GLU A 183 4.44 10.68 -0.66
N VAL A 184 3.86 11.89 -0.56
CA VAL A 184 4.64 13.11 -0.51
C VAL A 184 5.60 13.02 0.67
N GLU A 185 6.88 13.23 0.35
CA GLU A 185 7.97 13.36 1.31
C GLU A 185 7.59 14.38 2.39
N PHE A 186 8.24 14.29 3.55
CA PHE A 186 8.06 15.28 4.61
C PHE A 186 8.66 16.64 4.19
N ASN A 187 7.90 17.38 3.38
CA ASN A 187 8.23 18.70 2.91
C ASN A 187 7.84 19.74 3.96
N VAL A 188 8.65 19.82 5.00
CA VAL A 188 8.47 20.74 6.12
C VAL A 188 9.78 21.48 6.36
N GLU A 189 9.68 22.78 6.59
CA GLU A 189 10.80 23.63 6.92
C GLU A 189 10.96 23.78 8.43
N ILE A 190 12.21 23.88 8.88
CA ILE A 190 12.61 24.21 10.23
C ILE A 190 13.13 25.64 10.26
N TYR A 191 12.53 26.49 11.07
CA TYR A 191 13.01 27.84 11.32
C TYR A 191 14.06 27.86 12.43
N SER A 192 15.28 28.30 12.11
CA SER A 192 16.36 28.54 13.07
C SER A 192 16.33 29.99 13.52
N SER A 193 15.97 30.25 14.77
CA SER A 193 16.02 31.61 15.34
C SER A 193 17.44 32.13 15.52
N ARG A 194 18.44 31.23 15.58
CA ARG A 194 19.87 31.61 15.70
C ARG A 194 20.40 32.18 14.40
N GLU A 195 19.95 31.65 13.28
CA GLU A 195 20.43 32.01 11.94
C GLU A 195 19.38 32.80 11.14
N ALA A 196 18.21 33.06 11.75
CA ALA A 196 17.06 33.74 11.17
C ALA A 196 16.64 33.19 9.79
N LYS A 197 16.69 31.87 9.61
CA LYS A 197 16.47 31.22 8.30
C LYS A 197 15.59 29.98 8.39
N TYR A 198 14.89 29.70 7.30
CA TYR A 198 14.15 28.47 7.07
C TYR A 198 15.05 27.46 6.34
N GLN A 199 14.96 26.20 6.73
CA GLN A 199 15.66 25.12 6.03
C GLN A 199 14.78 23.87 6.01
N PRO A 200 14.77 23.10 4.92
CA PRO A 200 14.06 21.83 4.90
C PRO A 200 14.52 20.89 6.01
N LEU A 201 13.59 20.14 6.61
CA LEU A 201 13.88 19.23 7.72
C LEU A 201 14.97 18.21 7.38
N HIS A 202 14.97 17.67 6.16
CA HIS A 202 15.99 16.72 5.70
C HIS A 202 17.39 17.37 5.67
N VAL A 203 17.52 18.66 5.38
CA VAL A 203 18.83 19.35 5.40
C VAL A 203 19.39 19.46 6.82
N VAL A 204 18.52 19.67 7.80
CA VAL A 204 18.93 19.89 9.20
C VAL A 204 18.89 18.63 10.06
N SER A 205 18.40 17.50 9.54
CA SER A 205 18.27 16.23 10.26
C SER A 205 18.86 15.07 9.45
N PRO A 206 20.03 14.53 9.85
CA PRO A 206 20.63 13.37 9.16
C PRO A 206 19.74 12.12 9.14
N VAL A 207 18.92 11.92 10.19
CA VAL A 207 17.99 10.79 10.29
C VAL A 207 16.88 10.93 9.26
N VAL A 208 16.28 12.12 9.16
CA VAL A 208 15.24 12.38 8.16
C VAL A 208 15.84 12.37 6.75
N ASP A 209 17.03 12.92 6.56
CA ASP A 209 17.74 12.90 5.27
C ASP A 209 17.93 11.49 4.73
N THR A 210 18.34 10.56 5.60
CA THR A 210 18.54 9.16 5.24
C THR A 210 17.23 8.49 4.83
N LEU A 211 16.14 8.80 5.53
CA LEU A 211 14.79 8.30 5.23
C LEU A 211 14.17 8.96 3.99
N ALA A 212 14.52 10.22 3.71
CA ALA A 212 13.97 11.01 2.60
C ALA A 212 14.70 10.75 1.27
N ARG A 213 16.05 10.80 1.24
CA ARG A 213 16.85 10.70 0.00
C ARG A 213 16.74 9.37 -0.74
N LYS A 214 16.39 8.31 -0.03
CA LYS A 214 16.31 6.96 -0.57
C LYS A 214 14.86 6.48 -0.76
N GLN A 215 13.95 7.45 -0.94
CA GLN A 215 12.50 7.29 -1.08
C GLN A 215 11.91 6.33 -0.05
N PHE A 216 11.32 6.89 1.00
CA PHE A 216 10.49 6.18 1.98
C PHE A 216 9.65 5.04 1.37
N ASP A 217 9.07 5.29 0.18
CA ASP A 217 8.30 4.34 -0.59
C ASP A 217 9.09 3.09 -1.00
N ASP A 218 10.34 3.21 -1.43
CA ASP A 218 11.14 2.08 -1.94
C ASP A 218 11.63 1.12 -0.84
N PHE A 219 11.78 1.63 0.39
CA PHE A 219 12.11 0.76 1.54
C PHE A 219 10.91 0.01 2.08
N VAL A 220 9.76 0.66 2.11
CA VAL A 220 8.59 0.12 2.82
C VAL A 220 7.68 -0.63 1.86
N LYS A 221 7.44 -0.05 0.68
CA LYS A 221 6.53 -0.62 -0.30
C LYS A 221 7.25 -1.72 -1.08
N ARG A 222 6.46 -2.69 -1.49
CA ARG A 222 6.89 -3.95 -2.12
C ARG A 222 5.89 -4.27 -3.20
N VAL A 223 6.36 -4.86 -4.29
CA VAL A 223 5.49 -5.56 -5.23
C VAL A 223 5.25 -6.96 -4.69
N ARG A 224 4.01 -7.42 -4.67
CA ARG A 224 3.64 -8.75 -4.17
C ARG A 224 2.71 -9.43 -5.15
N VAL A 225 2.80 -10.76 -5.20
CA VAL A 225 1.81 -11.58 -5.88
C VAL A 225 1.09 -12.42 -4.82
N PHE A 226 -0.23 -12.36 -4.85
CA PHE A 226 -1.11 -13.12 -3.96
C PHE A 226 -1.92 -14.12 -4.77
N ALA A 227 -2.02 -15.35 -4.30
CA ALA A 227 -2.76 -16.41 -4.96
C ALA A 227 -3.80 -17.05 -4.04
N HIS A 228 -4.89 -17.55 -4.62
CA HIS A 228 -5.90 -18.32 -3.90
C HIS A 228 -5.24 -19.52 -3.20
N PRO A 229 -5.63 -19.87 -1.96
CA PRO A 229 -5.01 -20.96 -1.21
C PRO A 229 -4.87 -22.28 -1.98
N ASP A 230 -5.81 -22.60 -2.86
CA ASP A 230 -5.82 -23.84 -3.68
C ASP A 230 -4.65 -23.93 -4.66
N ILE A 231 -4.15 -22.79 -5.16
CA ILE A 231 -3.03 -22.75 -6.13
C ILE A 231 -1.75 -22.16 -5.54
N ALA A 232 -1.80 -21.60 -4.33
CA ALA A 232 -0.69 -20.88 -3.73
C ALA A 232 0.56 -21.77 -3.58
N ARG A 233 0.38 -23.02 -3.16
CA ARG A 233 1.48 -23.98 -3.01
C ARG A 233 2.17 -24.24 -4.35
N LEU A 234 1.38 -24.47 -5.40
CA LEU A 234 1.91 -24.70 -6.75
C LEU A 234 2.72 -23.50 -7.24
N CYS A 235 2.24 -22.28 -7.00
CA CYS A 235 2.98 -21.06 -7.36
C CYS A 235 4.29 -20.91 -6.59
N ILE A 236 4.34 -21.29 -5.31
CA ILE A 236 5.55 -21.20 -4.48
C ILE A 236 6.60 -22.23 -4.88
N GLU A 237 6.18 -23.43 -5.30
CA GLU A 237 7.06 -24.52 -5.71
C GLU A 237 7.59 -24.36 -7.15
N MET A 238 7.21 -23.29 -7.87
CA MET A 238 7.68 -23.00 -9.22
C MET A 238 9.01 -22.25 -9.23
N ASP A 239 10.04 -22.89 -9.80
CA ASP A 239 11.35 -22.26 -10.02
C ASP A 239 11.30 -21.13 -11.07
N ASP A 240 10.35 -21.19 -12.02
CA ASP A 240 10.21 -20.25 -13.14
C ASP A 240 9.10 -19.19 -12.92
N PHE A 241 8.56 -19.07 -11.70
CA PHE A 241 7.46 -18.15 -11.42
C PHE A 241 7.80 -16.69 -11.72
N GLN A 242 8.99 -16.23 -11.33
CA GLN A 242 9.42 -14.85 -11.57
C GLN A 242 9.53 -14.54 -13.07
N SER A 243 10.11 -15.46 -13.85
CA SER A 243 10.22 -15.30 -15.30
C SER A 243 8.83 -15.21 -15.95
N MET A 244 7.90 -16.07 -15.54
CA MET A 244 6.51 -16.04 -16.03
C MET A 244 5.77 -14.75 -15.64
N LEU A 245 6.03 -14.22 -14.44
CA LEU A 245 5.51 -12.92 -14.02
C LEU A 245 6.04 -11.81 -14.94
N ILE A 246 7.36 -11.78 -15.21
CA ILE A 246 7.99 -10.79 -16.09
C ILE A 246 7.36 -10.83 -17.49
N GLU A 247 7.23 -12.02 -18.08
CA GLU A 247 6.56 -12.19 -19.38
C GLU A 247 5.14 -11.62 -19.39
N SER A 248 4.39 -11.84 -18.31
CA SER A 248 3.00 -11.39 -18.17
C SER A 248 2.86 -9.87 -18.07
N VAL A 249 3.91 -9.16 -17.66
CA VAL A 249 3.87 -7.70 -17.47
C VAL A 249 4.51 -6.93 -18.65
N THR A 250 5.24 -7.63 -19.52
CA THR A 250 5.89 -7.06 -20.72
C THR A 250 5.04 -7.16 -22.00
N GLU A 251 4.01 -8.00 -22.02
CA GLU A 251 3.04 -8.14 -23.12
C GLU A 251 1.85 -7.17 -23.01
#